data_AF-S3HVC7-F1
#
_entry.id   AF-S3HVC7-F1
#
_cell.length_a   1.000
_cell.length_b   1.000
_cell.length_c   1.000
_cell.angle_alpha   90.00
_cell.angle_beta   90.00
_cell.angle_gamma   90.00
#
_symmetry.space_group_name_H-M   'P 1'
#
loop_
_entity.id
_entity.type
_entity.pdbx_description
1 polymer ?
#
loop_
_entity_poly.entity_id
_entity_poly.type
_entity_poly.pdbx_seq_one_letter_code
_entity_poly.pdbx_strand_id
1 'polypeptide(L)' 'MIAITEQKPIVVGVTARAFSIAAIAVLGAILFGSVGFSNIPAIHDATHDVRHTLSFPCH' A
#
# COMPACT_ATOMS: atom_id res chain seq x y z
N MET A 1 8.12 -24.26 -26.27
CA MET A 1 9.38 -23.50 -26.20
C MET A 1 9.16 -22.35 -25.24
N ILE A 2 9.68 -22.45 -24.02
CA ILE A 2 9.55 -21.43 -22.98
C ILE A 2 10.75 -20.51 -23.12
N ALA A 3 10.53 -19.27 -23.57
CA ALA A 3 11.59 -18.28 -23.65
C ALA A 3 11.95 -17.83 -22.23
N ILE A 4 13.05 -18.35 -21.70
CA ILE A 4 13.71 -17.78 -20.52
C ILE A 4 14.44 -16.52 -20.97
N THR A 5 13.80 -15.36 -20.80
CA THR A 5 14.48 -14.08 -21.04
C THR A 5 15.55 -13.87 -19.99
N GLU A 6 16.75 -13.49 -20.41
CA GLU A 6 17.82 -13.00 -19.54
C GLU A 6 17.31 -11.77 -18.79
N GLN A 7 17.09 -11.92 -17.48
CA GLN A 7 16.63 -10.83 -16.64
C GLN A 7 17.86 -10.08 -16.12
N LYS A 8 18.23 -8.99 -16.82
CA LYS A 8 19.29 -8.09 -16.35
C LYS A 8 18.93 -7.57 -14.96
N PRO A 9 19.76 -7.77 -13.92
CA PRO A 9 19.44 -7.33 -12.58
C PRO A 9 19.36 -5.80 -12.57
N ILE A 10 18.19 -5.26 -12.20
CA ILE A 10 18.01 -3.84 -12.00
C ILE A 10 18.63 -3.50 -10.64
N VAL A 11 19.84 -2.96 -10.67
CA VAL A 11 20.51 -2.44 -9.48
C VAL A 11 19.91 -1.07 -9.18
N VAL A 12 18.95 -1.04 -8.24
CA VAL A 12 18.38 0.21 -7.74
C VAL A 12 19.35 0.83 -6.73
N GLY A 13 19.73 2.09 -6.94
CA GLY A 13 20.62 2.82 -6.04
C GLY A 13 20.05 2.99 -4.63
N VAL A 14 20.92 3.09 -3.63
CA VAL A 14 20.52 3.25 -2.20
C VAL A 14 19.62 4.46 -2.00
N THR A 15 19.88 5.57 -2.69
CA THR A 15 19.06 6.79 -2.64
C THR A 15 17.64 6.54 -3.16
N ALA A 16 17.49 5.84 -4.28
CA ALA A 16 16.18 5.49 -4.83
C ALA A 16 15.41 4.55 -3.89
N ARG A 17 16.09 3.60 -3.24
CA ARG A 17 15.46 2.72 -2.22
C ARG A 17 15.01 3.50 -0.99
N ALA A 18 15.84 4.41 -0.50
CA ALA A 18 15.51 5.28 0.63
C ALA A 18 14.31 6.18 0.31
N PHE A 19 14.25 6.74 -0.90
CA PHE A 19 13.11 7.52 -1.36
C PHE A 19 11.84 6.69 -1.41
N SER A 20 11.88 5.46 -1.97
CA SER A 20 10.71 4.58 -1.99
C SER A 20 10.19 4.25 -0.59
N ILE A 21 11.09 3.97 0.36
CA ILE A 21 10.72 3.72 1.77
C ILE A 21 10.07 4.96 2.38
N ALA A 22 10.68 6.13 2.20
CA ALA A 22 10.14 7.39 2.70
C ALA A 22 8.77 7.70 2.10
N ALA A 23 8.59 7.50 0.80
CA ALA A 23 7.32 7.73 0.11
C ALA A 23 6.21 6.83 0.66
N ILE A 24 6.49 5.54 0.85
CA ILE A 24 5.52 4.60 1.44
C ILE A 24 5.22 4.94 2.90
N ALA A 25 6.22 5.34 3.68
CA ALA A 25 6.02 5.76 5.06
C ALA A 25 5.12 7.00 5.16
N VAL A 26 5.35 8.00 4.31
CA VAL A 26 4.52 9.21 4.24
C VAL A 26 3.10 8.85 3.79
N LEU A 27 2.95 8.02 2.76
CA LEU A 27 1.64 7.58 2.31
C LEU A 27 0.88 6.84 3.44
N GLY A 28 1.55 5.93 4.15
CA GLY A 28 0.99 5.22 5.29
C GLY A 28 0.57 6.18 6.42
N ALA A 29 1.38 7.18 6.73
CA ALA A 29 1.05 8.20 7.73
C ALA A 29 -0.17 9.03 7.32
N ILE A 30 -0.30 9.40 6.04
CA ILE A 30 -1.47 10.12 5.51
C ILE A 30 -2.73 9.26 5.66
N LEU A 31 -2.68 7.99 5.26
CA LEU A 31 -3.83 7.09 5.35
C LEU A 31 -4.25 6.87 6.81
N PHE A 32 -3.29 6.58 7.69
CA PHE A 32 -3.56 6.39 9.12
C PHE A 32 -4.12 7.66 9.77
N GLY A 33 -3.53 8.82 9.47
CA GLY A 33 -3.98 10.12 9.99
C GLY A 33 -5.37 10.51 9.50
N SER A 34 -5.58 10.46 8.19
CA SER A 34 -6.84 10.91 7.56
C SER A 34 -8.01 9.97 7.86
N VAL A 35 -7.82 8.66 7.69
CA VAL A 35 -8.93 7.70 7.86
C VAL A 35 -9.13 7.38 9.34
N GLY A 36 -8.05 7.15 10.10
CA GLY A 36 -8.13 6.77 11.51
C GLY A 36 -8.66 7.86 12.46
N PHE A 37 -8.43 9.14 12.17
CA PHE A 37 -8.83 10.27 13.02
C PHE A 37 -9.88 11.19 12.37
N SER A 38 -10.52 10.76 11.27
CA SER A 38 -11.59 11.53 10.65
C SER A 38 -12.79 11.72 11.58
N ASN A 39 -13.33 12.93 11.64
CA ASN A 39 -14.64 13.22 12.26
C ASN A 39 -15.82 13.00 11.29
N ILE A 40 -15.54 12.77 10.01
CA ILE A 40 -16.54 12.41 9.00
C ILE A 40 -16.74 10.89 9.09
N PRO A 41 -17.94 10.41 9.49
CA PRO A 41 -18.20 8.99 9.72
C PRO A 41 -17.85 8.13 8.50
N ALA A 42 -18.29 8.53 7.30
CA ALA A 42 -18.01 7.79 6.07
C ALA A 42 -16.50 7.58 5.78
N ILE A 43 -15.64 8.52 6.16
CA ILE A 43 -14.19 8.39 5.97
C ILE A 43 -13.61 7.51 7.09
N HIS A 44 -14.05 7.66 8.34
CA HIS A 44 -13.58 6.81 9.44
C HIS A 44 -13.98 5.34 9.24
N ASP A 45 -15.23 5.13 8.84
CA ASP A 45 -15.84 3.83 8.57
C ASP A 45 -15.17 3.12 7.38
N ALA A 46 -14.51 3.84 6.45
CA ALA A 46 -13.71 3.20 5.41
C ALA A 46 -12.60 2.29 5.99
N THR A 47 -12.00 2.62 7.15
CA THR A 47 -11.08 1.69 7.85
C THR A 47 -11.82 0.44 8.36
N HIS A 48 -13.08 0.62 8.76
CA HIS A 48 -13.93 -0.44 9.29
C HIS A 48 -14.56 -1.32 8.20
N ASP A 49 -14.74 -0.80 6.99
CA ASP A 49 -15.32 -1.49 5.84
C ASP A 49 -14.30 -2.36 5.13
N VAL A 50 -13.01 -1.96 5.10
CA VAL A 50 -11.94 -2.76 4.48
C VAL A 50 -11.84 -4.16 5.10
N ARG A 51 -12.11 -4.32 6.40
CA ARG A 51 -12.14 -5.64 7.06
C ARG A 51 -13.35 -6.50 6.68
N HIS A 52 -14.46 -5.88 6.27
CA HIS A 52 -15.61 -6.59 5.70
C HIS A 52 -15.38 -6.98 4.22
N THR A 53 -14.64 -6.16 3.46
CA THR A 53 -14.31 -6.45 2.04
C THR A 53 -13.11 -7.37 1.85
N LEU A 54 -12.19 -7.45 2.84
CA LEU A 54 -11.04 -8.37 2.82
C LEU A 54 -11.35 -9.74 3.45
N SER A 55 -12.53 -9.90 4.08
CA SER A 55 -13.13 -11.22 4.23
C SER A 55 -13.49 -11.70 2.83
N PHE A 56 -12.66 -12.59 2.28
CA PHE A 56 -12.95 -13.39 1.09
C PHE A 56 -14.44 -13.75 1.01
N PRO A 57 -15.05 -13.79 -0.20
CA PRO A 57 -16.45 -14.17 -0.34
C PRO A 57 -16.66 -15.49 0.39
N CYS A 58 -17.43 -15.44 1.49
CA CYS A 58 -17.80 -16.65 2.22
C CYS A 58 -18.97 -17.38 1.53
N HIS A 59 -19.49 -16.84 0.42
CA HIS A 59 -20.35 -17.49 -0.54
C HIS A 59 -20.48 -16.61 -1.79
#